data_AF-A0A265Q6H9-F1
#
_entry.id   AF-A0A265Q6H9-F1
#
_cell.length_a   1.000
_cell.length_b   1.000
_cell.length_c   1.000
_cell.angle_alpha   90.00
_cell.angle_beta   90.00
_cell.angle_gamma   90.00
#
_symmetry.space_group_name_H-M   'P 1'
#
loop_
_entity.id
_entity.type
_entity.pdbx_description
1 polymer ?
#
loop_
_entity_poly.entity_id
_entity_poly.type
_entity_poly.pdbx_seq_one_letter_code
_entity_poly.pdbx_strand_id
1 'polypeptide(L)'
;MKEIIGEFITDYVLSHNKDGFFRKTLIGFSSEKDERYENIKDIIGSHHLYPTDVLPSCRTLVSFFIPFTKKVVESNILEDNTEVSYIWANTYYEGNELINDLTNRLVEYLKGFNVEGATIQATQGFDKDLLKAPWSHKSAAYIAGLGGTLY
;
A
#
# COMPACT_ATOMS: atom_id res chain seq x y z
N MET A 1 2.51 -18.53 -7.18
CA MET A 1 2.55 -17.63 -6.00
C MET A 1 2.13 -16.21 -6.33
N LYS A 2 2.78 -15.51 -7.28
CA LYS A 2 2.36 -14.16 -7.68
C LYS A 2 0.90 -14.08 -8.14
N GLU A 3 0.46 -15.04 -8.96
CA GLU A 3 -0.94 -15.14 -9.42
C GLU A 3 -1.91 -15.33 -8.25
N ILE A 4 -1.65 -16.31 -7.38
CA ILE A 4 -2.44 -16.57 -6.16
C ILE A 4 -2.60 -15.31 -5.30
N ILE A 5 -1.49 -14.57 -5.06
CA ILE A 5 -1.52 -13.31 -4.31
C ILE A 5 -2.34 -12.25 -5.06
N GLY A 6 -2.15 -12.16 -6.38
CA GLY A 6 -2.84 -11.20 -7.24
C GLY A 6 -4.34 -11.41 -7.28
N GLU A 7 -4.78 -12.66 -7.42
CA GLU A 7 -6.18 -13.08 -7.37
C GLU A 7 -6.78 -12.80 -6.00
N PHE A 8 -6.11 -13.22 -4.91
CA PHE A 8 -6.58 -12.96 -3.55
C PHE A 8 -6.81 -11.46 -3.32
N ILE A 9 -5.84 -10.60 -3.67
CA ILE A 9 -5.97 -9.15 -3.50
C ILE A 9 -7.11 -8.61 -4.35
N THR A 10 -7.22 -9.03 -5.60
CA THR A 10 -8.25 -8.53 -6.52
C THR A 10 -9.64 -8.92 -6.03
N ASP A 11 -9.85 -10.18 -5.66
CA ASP A 11 -11.13 -10.70 -5.17
C ASP A 11 -11.52 -10.08 -3.84
N TYR A 12 -10.55 -9.87 -2.94
CA TYR A 12 -10.81 -9.21 -1.67
C TYR A 12 -11.29 -7.77 -1.87
N VAL A 13 -10.62 -6.99 -2.72
CA VAL A 13 -11.03 -5.61 -3.02
C VAL A 13 -12.39 -5.58 -3.71
N LEU A 14 -12.64 -6.48 -4.68
CA LEU A 14 -13.92 -6.55 -5.37
C LEU A 14 -15.08 -6.91 -4.43
N SER A 15 -14.89 -7.84 -3.49
CA SER A 15 -15.93 -8.22 -2.52
C SER A 15 -16.29 -7.10 -1.52
N HIS A 16 -15.40 -6.11 -1.35
CA HIS A 16 -15.61 -4.94 -0.50
C HIS A 16 -16.00 -3.67 -1.27
N ASN A 17 -16.02 -3.70 -2.61
CA ASN A 17 -16.32 -2.54 -3.46
C ASN A 17 -17.85 -2.36 -3.68
N LYS A 18 -18.64 -2.35 -2.60
CA LYS A 18 -20.12 -2.35 -2.66
C LYS A 18 -20.68 -1.14 -3.40
N ASP A 19 -20.09 0.03 -3.20
CA ASP A 19 -20.53 1.29 -3.81
C ASP A 19 -19.93 1.53 -5.20
N GLY A 20 -19.08 0.62 -5.69
CA GLY A 20 -18.39 0.78 -6.97
C GLY A 20 -17.44 1.98 -6.99
N PHE A 21 -16.85 2.35 -5.84
CA PHE A 21 -15.96 3.50 -5.68
C PHE A 21 -14.49 3.20 -5.94
N PHE A 22 -14.13 1.92 -6.02
CA PHE A 22 -12.79 1.47 -6.41
C PHE A 22 -12.76 0.98 -7.86
N ARG A 23 -11.64 1.24 -8.55
CA ARG A 23 -11.29 0.67 -9.85
C ARG A 23 -10.43 -0.58 -9.66
N LYS A 24 -10.04 -1.21 -10.77
CA LYS A 24 -9.14 -2.37 -10.78
C LYS A 24 -7.86 -2.08 -9.99
N THR A 25 -7.57 -2.93 -9.02
CA THR A 25 -6.34 -2.90 -8.22
C THR A 25 -5.13 -3.14 -9.11
N LEU A 26 -4.08 -2.33 -8.90
CA LEU A 26 -2.77 -2.54 -9.52
C LEU A 26 -1.87 -3.25 -8.51
N ILE A 27 -1.11 -4.25 -8.94
CA ILE A 27 -0.28 -5.08 -8.06
C ILE A 27 1.10 -5.22 -8.69
N GLY A 28 2.13 -5.01 -7.88
CA GLY A 28 3.53 -5.03 -8.27
C GLY A 28 4.34 -5.83 -7.27
N PHE A 29 5.40 -6.45 -7.74
CA PHE A 29 6.30 -7.27 -6.93
C PHE A 29 7.72 -6.77 -7.11
N SER A 30 8.46 -6.64 -6.02
CA SER A 30 9.89 -6.30 -6.05
C SER A 30 10.70 -7.23 -5.15
N SER A 31 11.99 -7.37 -5.47
CA SER A 31 12.94 -8.13 -4.64
C SER A 31 13.38 -7.27 -3.46
N GLU A 32 13.61 -7.89 -2.31
CA GLU A 32 14.36 -7.30 -1.20
C GLU A 32 15.75 -6.78 -1.59
N LYS A 33 16.38 -7.43 -2.59
CA LYS A 33 17.70 -7.13 -3.17
C LYS A 33 17.69 -6.10 -4.29
N ASP A 34 16.56 -5.44 -4.52
CA ASP A 34 16.54 -4.35 -5.48
C ASP A 34 17.45 -3.22 -4.99
N GLU A 35 18.43 -2.80 -5.79
CA GLU A 35 19.43 -1.78 -5.44
C GLU A 35 18.80 -0.44 -5.02
N ARG A 36 17.56 -0.18 -5.43
CA ARG A 36 16.80 1.01 -5.05
C ARG A 36 16.39 0.99 -3.58
N TYR A 37 16.28 -0.19 -2.94
CA TYR A 37 16.11 -0.31 -1.49
C TYR A 37 17.42 -0.05 -0.74
N GLU A 38 18.57 -0.45 -1.29
CA GLU A 38 19.86 -0.25 -0.62
C GLU A 38 20.17 1.25 -0.44
N ASN A 39 19.93 2.02 -1.49
CA ASN A 39 20.20 3.47 -1.53
C ASN A 39 19.16 4.32 -0.78
N ILE A 40 18.06 3.74 -0.29
CA ILE A 40 16.96 4.53 0.26
C ILE A 40 17.34 5.26 1.55
N LYS A 41 18.23 4.66 2.35
CA LYS A 41 18.72 5.27 3.60
C LYS A 41 19.69 6.42 3.34
N ASP A 42 20.40 6.40 2.23
CA ASP A 42 21.29 7.50 1.83
C ASP A 42 20.48 8.71 1.34
N ILE A 43 19.32 8.47 0.74
CA ILE A 43 18.50 9.55 0.17
C ILE A 43 17.47 10.09 1.18
N ILE A 44 16.84 9.21 1.98
CA ILE A 44 15.79 9.58 2.94
C ILE A 44 16.35 9.73 4.36
N GLY A 45 17.36 8.95 4.72
CA GLY A 45 18.03 8.96 6.02
C GLY A 45 18.05 7.60 6.70
N SER A 46 18.97 7.43 7.65
CA SER A 46 19.27 6.15 8.35
C SER A 46 18.11 5.55 9.15
N HIS A 47 17.07 6.35 9.43
CA HIS A 47 15.86 5.94 10.15
C HIS A 47 14.89 5.12 9.29
N HIS A 48 15.08 5.11 7.97
CA HIS A 48 14.27 4.29 7.07
C HIS A 48 14.59 2.80 7.29
N LEU A 49 13.62 1.92 7.09
CA LEU A 49 13.73 0.47 7.28
C LEU A 49 14.00 -0.23 5.95
N TYR A 50 14.93 -1.17 5.98
CA TYR A 50 15.04 -2.16 4.91
C TYR A 50 13.89 -3.17 5.01
N PRO A 51 13.53 -3.85 3.90
CA PRO A 51 12.50 -4.90 3.93
C PRO A 51 12.81 -6.00 4.96
N THR A 52 14.10 -6.32 5.14
CA THR A 52 14.57 -7.30 6.12
C THR A 52 14.53 -6.81 7.58
N ASP A 53 14.44 -5.50 7.81
CA ASP A 53 14.23 -4.94 9.15
C ASP A 53 12.77 -5.21 9.62
N VAL A 54 11.83 -5.36 8.66
CA VAL A 54 10.41 -5.66 8.93
C VAL A 54 10.18 -7.18 9.02
N LEU A 55 10.78 -7.95 8.10
CA LEU A 55 10.70 -9.40 8.09
C LEU A 55 12.09 -9.97 7.77
N PRO A 56 12.83 -10.53 8.74
CA PRO A 56 14.20 -11.01 8.52
C PRO A 56 14.33 -12.05 7.39
N SER A 57 13.27 -12.83 7.14
CA SER A 57 13.18 -13.84 6.08
C SER A 57 12.70 -13.27 4.73
N CYS A 58 12.49 -11.95 4.60
CA CYS A 58 11.90 -11.33 3.42
C CYS A 58 12.68 -11.65 2.13
N ARG A 59 11.94 -12.01 1.07
CA ARG A 59 12.46 -12.23 -0.29
C ARG A 59 11.73 -11.42 -1.35
N THR A 60 10.50 -11.03 -1.08
CA THR A 60 9.65 -10.36 -2.05
C THR A 60 8.72 -9.41 -1.32
N LEU A 61 8.60 -8.20 -1.84
CA LEU A 61 7.63 -7.23 -1.42
C LEU A 61 6.47 -7.21 -2.40
N VAL A 62 5.26 -7.19 -1.87
CA VAL A 62 4.04 -7.01 -2.64
C VAL A 62 3.56 -5.58 -2.40
N SER A 63 3.52 -4.79 -3.46
CA SER A 63 2.90 -3.46 -3.43
C SER A 63 1.60 -3.52 -4.22
N PHE A 64 0.58 -2.79 -3.77
CA PHE A 64 -0.65 -2.67 -4.52
C PHE A 64 -1.26 -1.28 -4.35
N PHE A 65 -2.09 -0.90 -5.32
CA PHE A 65 -2.79 0.38 -5.33
C PHE A 65 -4.25 0.16 -5.70
N ILE A 66 -5.16 0.66 -4.86
CA ILE A 66 -6.62 0.60 -5.06
C ILE A 66 -7.08 1.98 -5.55
N PRO A 67 -7.26 2.19 -6.87
CA PRO A 67 -7.53 3.52 -7.39
C PRO A 67 -9.01 3.89 -7.20
N PHE A 68 -9.29 5.12 -6.79
CA PHE A 68 -10.68 5.62 -6.77
C PHE A 68 -11.25 5.76 -8.19
N THR A 69 -12.57 5.68 -8.31
CA THR A 69 -13.28 6.00 -9.55
C THR A 69 -13.27 7.50 -9.83
N LYS A 70 -13.52 7.86 -11.10
CA LYS A 70 -13.63 9.27 -11.52
C LYS A 70 -14.66 10.03 -10.70
N LYS A 71 -15.79 9.39 -10.36
CA LYS A 71 -16.86 9.96 -9.54
C LYS A 71 -16.36 10.46 -8.17
N VAL A 72 -15.55 9.65 -7.49
CA VAL A 72 -14.99 10.00 -6.16
C VAL A 72 -13.95 11.12 -6.31
N VAL A 73 -13.13 11.08 -7.35
CA VAL A 73 -12.14 12.14 -7.60
C VAL A 73 -12.81 13.47 -7.92
N GLU A 74 -13.83 13.46 -8.79
CA GLU A 74 -14.58 14.65 -9.19
C GLU A 74 -15.39 15.25 -8.03
N SER A 75 -15.91 14.42 -7.11
CA SER A 75 -16.66 14.94 -5.96
C SER A 75 -15.81 15.88 -5.10
N ASN A 76 -14.50 15.61 -4.99
CA ASN A 76 -13.59 16.46 -4.23
C ASN A 76 -13.10 17.71 -4.99
N ILE A 77 -13.28 17.77 -6.31
CA ILE A 77 -12.89 18.93 -7.13
C ILE A 77 -14.01 19.98 -7.17
N LEU A 78 -15.27 19.55 -7.05
CA LEU A 78 -16.45 20.40 -7.24
C LEU A 78 -16.81 21.25 -6.00
N GLU A 79 -16.31 20.93 -4.81
CA GLU A 79 -16.61 21.67 -3.57
C GLU A 79 -15.71 22.91 -3.38
N ASP A 80 -15.72 23.85 -4.34
CA ASP A 80 -15.08 25.19 -4.32
C ASP A 80 -13.65 25.30 -3.71
N ASN A 81 -12.94 24.18 -3.55
CA ASN A 81 -11.71 24.01 -2.76
C ASN A 81 -11.77 24.53 -1.31
N THR A 82 -12.95 24.76 -0.75
CA THR A 82 -13.10 25.27 0.62
C THR A 82 -13.35 24.17 1.63
N GLU A 83 -13.94 23.04 1.21
CA GLU A 83 -14.25 21.90 2.07
C GLU A 83 -13.89 20.57 1.39
N VAL A 84 -13.66 19.53 2.19
CA VAL A 84 -13.35 18.19 1.69
C VAL A 84 -14.66 17.44 1.46
N SER A 85 -14.78 16.82 0.28
CA SER A 85 -16.00 16.11 -0.08
C SER A 85 -16.26 14.91 0.81
N TYR A 86 -17.49 14.80 1.32
CA TYR A 86 -17.90 13.67 2.16
C TYR A 86 -17.68 12.33 1.47
N ILE A 87 -18.04 12.22 0.17
CA ILE A 87 -17.85 10.98 -0.60
C ILE A 87 -16.36 10.64 -0.66
N TRP A 88 -15.51 11.63 -0.90
CA TRP A 88 -14.07 11.42 -0.97
C TRP A 88 -13.49 11.03 0.40
N ALA A 89 -13.84 11.75 1.46
CA ALA A 89 -13.37 11.51 2.82
C ALA A 89 -13.80 10.13 3.33
N ASN A 90 -15.06 9.76 3.13
CA ASN A 90 -15.57 8.44 3.49
C ASN A 90 -14.87 7.33 2.70
N THR A 91 -14.74 7.49 1.38
CA THR A 91 -14.04 6.49 0.52
C THR A 91 -12.56 6.36 0.92
N TYR A 92 -11.91 7.46 1.29
CA TYR A 92 -10.53 7.44 1.79
C TYR A 92 -10.41 6.70 3.11
N TYR A 93 -11.33 6.95 4.06
CA TYR A 93 -11.36 6.26 5.32
C TYR A 93 -11.57 4.75 5.13
N GLU A 94 -12.62 4.37 4.38
CA GLU A 94 -12.93 2.97 4.07
C GLU A 94 -11.81 2.27 3.30
N GLY A 95 -11.15 2.98 2.38
CA GLY A 95 -10.02 2.45 1.63
C GLY A 95 -8.81 2.12 2.52
N ASN A 96 -8.51 2.96 3.52
CA ASN A 96 -7.42 2.67 4.46
C ASN A 96 -7.75 1.49 5.38
N GLU A 97 -8.99 1.40 5.86
CA GLU A 97 -9.45 0.24 6.64
C GLU A 97 -9.38 -1.05 5.81
N LEU A 98 -9.83 -0.99 4.55
CA LEU A 98 -9.73 -2.10 3.60
C LEU A 98 -8.29 -2.56 3.39
N ILE A 99 -7.34 -1.64 3.21
CA ILE A 99 -5.91 -1.98 3.03
C ILE A 99 -5.36 -2.71 4.26
N ASN A 100 -5.65 -2.20 5.46
CA ASN A 100 -5.19 -2.79 6.70
C ASN A 100 -5.76 -4.21 6.90
N ASP A 101 -7.07 -4.39 6.71
CA ASP A 101 -7.72 -5.69 6.84
C ASP A 101 -7.25 -6.69 5.76
N LEU A 102 -7.20 -6.25 4.50
CA LEU A 102 -6.67 -7.03 3.37
C LEU A 102 -5.26 -7.56 3.65
N THR A 103 -4.35 -6.70 4.09
CA THR A 103 -2.95 -7.10 4.32
C THR A 103 -2.84 -8.13 5.45
N ASN A 104 -3.60 -7.96 6.52
CA ASN A 104 -3.67 -8.95 7.61
C ASN A 104 -4.22 -10.30 7.11
N ARG A 105 -5.31 -10.27 6.33
CA ARG A 105 -5.90 -11.47 5.76
C ARG A 105 -4.99 -12.17 4.76
N LEU A 106 -4.25 -11.42 3.96
CA LEU A 106 -3.26 -11.97 3.04
C LEU A 106 -2.13 -12.68 3.79
N VAL A 107 -1.62 -12.10 4.88
CA VAL A 107 -0.62 -12.74 5.73
C VAL A 107 -1.13 -14.07 6.29
N GLU A 108 -2.35 -14.10 6.84
CA GLU A 108 -2.95 -15.36 7.32
C GLU A 108 -3.18 -16.38 6.20
N TYR A 109 -3.63 -15.94 5.03
CA TYR A 109 -3.82 -16.80 3.87
C TYR A 109 -2.50 -17.44 3.40
N LEU A 110 -1.41 -16.68 3.39
CA LEU A 110 -0.07 -17.16 3.01
C LEU A 110 0.50 -18.20 3.99
N LYS A 111 0.12 -18.17 5.27
CA LYS A 111 0.53 -19.22 6.22
C LYS A 111 0.04 -20.60 5.80
N GLY A 112 -1.12 -20.70 5.15
CA GLY A 112 -1.63 -21.96 4.59
C GLY A 112 -0.72 -22.59 3.52
N PHE A 113 0.18 -21.80 2.95
CA PHE A 113 1.20 -22.23 1.98
C PHE A 113 2.61 -22.34 2.60
N ASN A 114 2.72 -22.30 3.93
CA ASN A 114 3.99 -22.20 4.66
C ASN A 114 4.84 -20.98 4.25
N VAL A 115 4.18 -19.88 3.89
CA VAL A 115 4.83 -18.60 3.57
C VAL A 115 4.63 -17.64 4.72
N GLU A 116 5.73 -17.15 5.29
CA GLU A 116 5.73 -16.09 6.30
C GLU A 116 5.49 -14.74 5.62
N GLY A 117 4.71 -13.88 6.27
CA GLY A 117 4.42 -12.54 5.78
C GLY A 117 4.34 -11.54 6.93
N ALA A 118 4.67 -10.29 6.62
CA ALA A 118 4.51 -9.15 7.51
C ALA A 118 3.83 -8.01 6.74
N THR A 119 3.16 -7.11 7.45
CA THR A 119 2.49 -5.94 6.87
C THR A 119 2.97 -4.66 7.54
N ILE A 120 2.85 -3.55 6.80
CA ILE A 120 3.12 -2.20 7.28
C ILE A 120 1.81 -1.43 7.18
N GLN A 121 1.37 -0.86 8.30
CA GLN A 121 0.09 -0.16 8.39
C GLN A 121 -0.01 1.01 7.39
N ALA A 122 -1.20 1.23 6.86
CA ALA A 122 -1.45 2.28 5.88
C ALA A 122 -1.25 3.70 6.44
N THR A 123 -1.60 3.94 7.70
CA THR A 123 -1.74 5.30 8.27
C THR A 123 -1.03 5.54 9.60
N GLN A 124 -0.34 4.54 10.17
CA GLN A 124 0.25 4.63 11.53
C GLN A 124 1.77 4.48 11.59
N GLY A 125 2.46 4.48 10.45
CA GLY A 125 3.92 4.40 10.42
C GLY A 125 4.66 5.68 10.84
N PHE A 126 3.98 6.79 11.12
CA PHE A 126 4.65 8.07 11.38
C PHE A 126 5.01 8.22 12.85
N ASP A 127 6.31 8.29 13.15
CA ASP A 127 6.80 8.68 14.49
C ASP A 127 6.54 10.18 14.68
N LYS A 128 5.62 10.51 15.59
CA LYS A 128 5.19 11.89 15.86
C LYS A 128 6.22 12.70 16.64
N ASP A 129 7.15 12.03 17.33
CA ASP A 129 8.19 12.69 18.13
C ASP A 129 9.42 12.99 17.26
N LEU A 130 9.79 12.06 16.38
CA LEU A 130 10.88 12.23 15.41
C LEU A 130 10.45 12.91 14.10
N LEU A 131 9.14 13.10 13.91
CA LEU A 131 8.50 13.59 12.67
C LEU A 131 8.95 12.81 11.42
N LYS A 132 9.16 11.51 11.56
CA LYS A 132 9.77 10.65 10.54
C LYS A 132 8.99 9.36 10.38
N ALA A 133 8.73 8.98 9.14
CA ALA A 133 8.21 7.66 8.83
C ALA A 133 9.40 6.72 8.56
N PRO A 134 9.50 5.57 9.24
CA PRO A 134 10.53 4.58 9.00
C PRO A 134 10.27 3.80 7.70
N TRP A 135 9.10 3.98 7.06
CA TRP A 135 8.76 3.34 5.79
C TRP A 135 8.13 4.33 4.80
N SER A 136 8.37 4.11 3.50
CA SER A 136 7.78 4.90 2.42
C SER A 136 6.99 3.98 1.47
N HIS A 137 5.66 3.99 1.61
CA HIS A 137 4.76 3.29 0.69
C HIS A 137 4.93 3.75 -0.77
N LYS A 138 5.18 5.06 -0.98
CA LYS A 138 5.47 5.63 -2.31
C LYS A 138 6.72 5.00 -2.93
N SER A 139 7.81 4.89 -2.17
CA SER A 139 9.06 4.33 -2.68
C SER A 139 8.94 2.85 -2.99
N ALA A 140 8.32 2.06 -2.10
CA ALA A 140 8.06 0.65 -2.34
C ALA A 140 7.19 0.42 -3.59
N ALA A 141 6.14 1.23 -3.76
CA ALA A 141 5.29 1.17 -4.95
C ALA A 141 6.05 1.52 -6.23
N TYR A 142 6.91 2.55 -6.22
CA TYR A 142 7.76 2.87 -7.37
C TYR A 142 8.71 1.72 -7.72
N ILE A 143 9.38 1.13 -6.73
CA ILE A 143 10.31 0.02 -6.93
C ILE A 143 9.58 -1.20 -7.52
N ALA A 144 8.34 -1.43 -7.08
CA ALA A 144 7.44 -2.45 -7.62
C ALA A 144 6.79 -2.09 -8.98
N GLY A 145 7.10 -0.92 -9.56
CA GLY A 145 6.60 -0.50 -10.88
C GLY A 145 5.18 0.09 -10.89
N LEU A 146 4.66 0.53 -9.74
CA LEU A 146 3.30 1.05 -9.58
C LEU A 146 3.19 2.57 -9.50
N GLY A 147 4.31 3.31 -9.53
CA GLY A 147 4.33 4.77 -9.38
C GLY A 147 5.19 5.47 -10.44
N GLY A 148 4.89 6.75 -10.70
CA GLY A 148 5.78 7.65 -11.44
C GLY A 148 6.77 8.33 -10.49
N THR A 149 8.04 8.35 -10.91
CA THR A 149 9.28 8.93 -10.33
C THR A 149 9.42 8.98 -8.79
N LEU A 150 10.54 8.43 -8.28
CA LEU A 150 11.04 8.74 -6.93
C LEU A 150 11.39 10.24 -6.86
N TYR A 151 10.97 10.89 -5.78
CA TYR A 151 11.09 12.34 -5.47
C TYR A 151 9.99 13.19 -6.11
#